data_AF-A0ABD4YR99-F1
#
_entry.id   AF-A0ABD4YR99-F1
#
_cell.length_a   1.000
_cell.length_b   1.000
_cell.length_c   1.000
_cell.angle_alpha   90.00
_cell.angle_beta   90.00
_cell.angle_gamma   90.00
#
_symmetry.space_group_name_H-M   'P 1'
#
loop_
_entity.id
_entity.type
_entity.pdbx_description
1 polymer ?
#
loop_
_entity_poly.entity_id
_entity_poly.type
_entity_poly.pdbx_seq_one_letter_code
_entity_poly.pdbx_strand_id
1 'polypeptide(L)'
;MSEKNEWKLVPVVATDEMEAAAEDDYEQTGATFPRWKSAYAAMLAAAPAPSAPGDALDERQCWMECEMRHRMVTDNLRLGASHLRDKEHRCRNAYQLEYMGAPMRWLADAYAEAAAVFEAKLAALAAQVPQQGEA
;
A
#
# COMPACT_ATOMS: atom_id res chain seq x y z
N MET A 1 10.84 -4.15 -23.06
CA MET A 1 11.44 -3.24 -22.05
C MET A 1 10.31 -2.40 -21.52
N SER A 2 9.87 -2.65 -20.28
CA SER A 2 8.73 -1.92 -19.69
C SER A 2 9.24 -0.56 -19.25
N GLU A 3 8.85 0.49 -19.97
CA GLU A 3 9.10 1.87 -19.55
C GLU A 3 8.49 2.05 -18.16
N LYS A 4 9.36 2.43 -17.23
CA LYS A 4 9.01 2.61 -15.82
C LYS A 4 8.02 3.77 -15.75
N ASN A 5 7.02 3.64 -14.89
CA ASN A 5 6.11 4.72 -14.50
C ASN A 5 6.92 5.83 -13.81
N GLU A 6 7.63 6.62 -14.60
CA GLU A 6 8.36 7.80 -14.16
C GLU A 6 7.37 8.94 -14.10
N TRP A 7 7.18 9.49 -12.90
CA TRP A 7 6.38 10.67 -12.67
C TRP A 7 6.94 11.82 -13.52
N LYS A 8 6.28 12.14 -14.63
CA LYS A 8 6.64 13.27 -15.49
C LYS A 8 6.11 14.56 -14.87
N LEU A 9 7.00 15.53 -14.69
CA LEU A 9 6.65 16.86 -14.22
C LEU A 9 5.70 17.52 -15.22
N VAL A 10 4.57 18.02 -14.74
CA VAL A 10 3.63 18.80 -15.54
C VAL A 10 4.25 20.17 -15.82
N PRO A 11 4.31 20.63 -17.08
CA PRO A 11 4.85 21.94 -17.41
C PRO A 11 4.07 23.07 -16.72
N VAL A 12 4.78 23.98 -16.05
CA VAL A 12 4.17 25.15 -15.38
C VAL A 12 3.63 26.17 -16.40
N VAL A 13 4.09 26.08 -17.65
CA VAL A 13 3.59 26.85 -18.79
C VAL A 13 3.14 25.87 -19.86
N ALA A 14 1.97 26.12 -20.43
CA ALA A 14 1.45 25.38 -21.58
C ALA A 14 2.47 25.40 -22.74
N THR A 15 2.79 24.24 -23.31
CA THR A 15 3.64 24.14 -24.50
C THR A 15 2.80 24.22 -25.78
N ASP A 16 3.43 24.55 -26.91
CA ASP A 16 2.75 24.62 -28.21
C ASP A 16 2.31 23.22 -28.70
N GLU A 17 3.00 22.16 -28.28
CA GLU A 17 2.59 20.78 -28.56
C GLU A 17 1.29 20.40 -27.82
N MET A 18 1.13 20.90 -26.58
CA MET A 18 -0.12 20.73 -25.82
C MET A 18 -1.27 21.53 -26.43
N GLU A 19 -0.99 22.65 -27.10
CA GLU A 19 -1.99 23.42 -27.86
C GLU A 19 -2.50 22.60 -29.03
N ALA A 20 -1.60 22.13 -29.88
CA ALA A 20 -1.94 21.36 -31.08
C ALA A 20 -2.74 20.10 -30.73
N ALA A 21 -2.31 19.37 -29.69
CA ALA A 21 -3.04 18.19 -29.22
C ALA A 21 -4.43 18.53 -28.69
N ALA A 22 -4.58 19.66 -27.99
CA ALA A 22 -5.88 20.10 -27.51
C ALA A 22 -6.76 20.55 -28.68
N GLU A 23 -6.23 21.27 -29.67
CA GLU A 23 -6.97 21.68 -30.87
C GLU A 23 -7.49 20.44 -31.62
N ASP A 24 -6.65 19.44 -31.88
CA ASP A 24 -7.02 18.20 -32.55
C ASP A 24 -8.16 17.44 -31.83
N ASP A 25 -8.10 17.34 -30.49
CA ASP A 25 -9.15 16.68 -29.68
C ASP A 25 -10.50 17.43 -29.77
N TYR A 26 -10.47 18.76 -29.81
CA TYR A 26 -11.68 19.56 -29.96
C TYR A 26 -12.25 19.51 -31.39
N GLU A 27 -11.39 19.49 -32.41
CA GLU A 27 -11.80 19.30 -33.80
C GLU A 27 -12.49 17.94 -34.02
N GLN A 28 -12.00 16.87 -33.39
CA GLN A 28 -12.63 15.54 -33.45
C GLN A 28 -14.01 15.50 -32.77
N THR A 29 -14.19 16.29 -31.71
CA THR A 29 -15.47 16.34 -30.97
C THR A 29 -16.48 17.32 -31.58
N GLY A 30 -16.07 18.10 -32.61
CA GLY A 30 -16.92 19.09 -33.28
C GLY A 30 -17.26 20.31 -32.40
N ALA A 31 -16.55 20.48 -31.29
CA ALA A 31 -16.77 21.57 -30.34
C ALA A 31 -15.81 22.73 -30.62
N THR A 32 -16.24 23.97 -30.36
CA THR A 32 -15.36 25.14 -30.52
C THR A 32 -14.24 25.09 -29.50
N PHE A 33 -13.00 25.19 -29.98
CA PHE A 33 -11.83 25.23 -29.12
C PHE A 33 -11.89 26.43 -28.16
N PRO A 34 -12.00 26.23 -26.84
CA PRO A 34 -12.03 27.32 -25.87
C PRO A 34 -10.65 27.98 -25.76
N ARG A 35 -10.53 29.11 -25.04
CA ARG A 35 -9.23 29.75 -24.73
C ARG A 35 -8.39 28.87 -23.81
N TRP A 36 -7.86 27.77 -24.34
CA TRP A 36 -7.31 26.65 -23.56
C TRP A 36 -6.10 27.07 -22.72
N LYS A 37 -5.19 27.92 -23.24
CA LYS A 37 -4.05 28.44 -22.46
C LYS A 37 -4.49 29.13 -21.18
N SER A 38 -5.59 29.88 -21.22
CA SER A 38 -6.13 30.57 -20.05
C SER A 38 -6.79 29.60 -19.06
N ALA A 39 -7.46 28.55 -19.56
CA ALA A 39 -8.01 27.50 -18.72
C ALA A 39 -6.92 26.66 -18.05
N TYR A 40 -5.84 26.35 -18.78
CA TYR A 40 -4.66 25.66 -18.26
C TYR A 40 -3.97 26.48 -17.16
N ALA A 41 -3.78 27.79 -17.39
CA ALA A 41 -3.23 28.69 -16.39
C ALA A 41 -4.13 28.79 -15.14
N ALA A 42 -5.45 28.85 -15.31
CA ALA A 42 -6.40 28.84 -14.19
C ALA A 42 -6.39 27.52 -13.42
N MET A 43 -6.27 26.39 -14.12
CA MET A 43 -6.12 25.07 -13.50
C MET A 43 -4.86 24.98 -12.65
N LEU A 44 -3.73 25.47 -13.16
CA LEU A 44 -2.47 25.52 -12.40
C LEU A 44 -2.56 26.49 -11.21
N ALA A 45 -3.25 27.62 -11.35
CA ALA A 45 -3.45 28.56 -10.25
C ALA A 45 -4.38 28.02 -9.14
N ALA A 46 -5.36 27.19 -9.52
CA ALA A 46 -6.27 26.52 -8.60
C ALA A 46 -5.67 25.24 -7.98
N ALA A 47 -4.53 24.77 -8.50
CA ALA A 47 -3.86 23.61 -7.93
C ALA A 47 -3.38 23.94 -6.50
N PRO A 48 -3.58 23.03 -5.53
CA PRO A 48 -3.10 23.24 -4.18
C PRO A 48 -1.58 23.46 -4.23
N ALA A 49 -1.13 24.58 -3.65
CA ALA A 49 0.28 24.92 -3.61
C ALA A 49 1.06 23.74 -3.01
N PRO A 50 2.18 23.31 -3.63
CA PRO A 50 3.04 22.32 -3.01
C PRO A 50 3.48 22.87 -1.66
N SER A 51 3.17 22.16 -0.58
CA SER A 51 3.58 22.54 0.77
C SER A 51 5.09 22.75 0.78
N ALA A 52 5.54 23.92 1.23
CA ALA A 52 6.96 24.23 1.33
C ALA A 52 7.69 23.14 2.16
N PRO A 53 8.88 22.68 1.74
CA PRO A 53 9.65 21.71 2.49
C PRO A 53 10.32 22.45 3.66
N GLY A 54 9.57 22.77 4.71
CA GLY A 54 10.10 23.56 5.83
C GLY A 54 9.31 23.43 7.13
N ASP A 55 7.98 23.47 7.09
CA ASP A 55 7.18 23.61 8.33
C ASP A 55 6.36 22.35 8.69
N ALA A 56 6.73 21.18 8.16
CA ALA A 56 6.07 19.89 8.44
C ALA A 56 6.93 18.94 9.30
N LEU A 57 7.80 19.50 10.14
CA LEU A 57 8.35 18.81 11.32
C LEU A 57 7.43 19.24 12.47
N ASP A 58 6.38 18.50 12.85
CA ASP A 58 6.52 17.53 13.95
C ASP A 58 5.31 16.56 14.12
N GLU A 59 4.26 16.62 13.29
CA GLU A 59 3.10 15.71 13.45
C GLU A 59 3.21 14.43 12.60
N ARG A 60 4.14 14.37 11.65
CA ARG A 60 4.30 13.25 10.70
C ARG A 60 5.23 12.12 11.16
N GLN A 61 5.77 12.15 12.39
CA GLN A 61 6.76 11.15 12.83
C GLN A 61 6.34 10.27 14.01
N CYS A 62 5.22 10.56 14.69
CA CYS A 62 4.73 9.75 15.82
C CYS A 62 4.37 8.29 15.41
N TRP A 63 4.13 8.05 14.13
CA TRP A 63 3.76 6.78 13.52
C TRP A 63 4.99 5.90 13.26
N MET A 64 6.19 6.44 13.49
CA MET A 64 7.48 5.76 13.43
C MET A 64 8.17 5.65 14.78
N GLU A 65 7.49 5.95 15.90
CA GLU A 65 8.04 5.65 17.21
C GLU A 65 8.20 4.14 17.41
N CYS A 66 9.25 3.74 18.14
CA CYS A 66 9.58 2.33 18.34
C CYS A 66 8.42 1.54 18.97
N GLU A 67 7.65 2.16 19.85
CA GLU A 67 6.48 1.54 20.49
C GLU A 67 5.33 1.28 19.50
N MET A 68 5.01 2.26 18.65
CA MET A 68 3.96 2.10 17.63
C MET A 68 4.37 1.07 16.57
N ARG A 69 5.64 1.09 16.14
CA ARG A 69 6.18 0.06 15.24
C ARG A 69 6.11 -1.33 15.87
N HIS A 70 6.47 -1.46 17.16
CA HIS A 70 6.39 -2.72 17.88
C HIS A 70 4.95 -3.25 17.95
N ARG A 71 3.98 -2.40 18.30
CA ARG A 71 2.56 -2.76 18.30
C ARG A 71 2.09 -3.19 16.93
N MET A 72 2.35 -2.38 15.90
CA MET A 72 1.98 -2.69 14.52
C MET A 72 2.56 -4.02 14.05
N VAL A 73 3.84 -4.29 14.30
CA VAL A 73 4.47 -5.56 13.94
C VAL A 73 3.81 -6.72 14.70
N THR A 74 3.60 -6.58 16.00
CA THR A 74 2.98 -7.62 16.83
C THR A 74 1.56 -7.93 16.36
N ASP A 75 0.76 -6.91 16.07
CA ASP A 75 -0.63 -7.08 15.62
C ASP A 75 -0.71 -7.70 14.22
N ASN A 76 0.18 -7.31 13.29
CA ASN A 76 0.27 -7.94 11.98
C ASN A 76 0.68 -9.41 12.08
N LEU A 77 1.65 -9.76 12.95
CA LEU A 77 2.05 -11.15 13.18
C LEU A 77 0.90 -11.97 13.78
N ARG A 78 0.13 -11.41 14.72
CA ARG A 78 -1.06 -12.05 15.31
C ARG A 78 -2.14 -12.29 14.27
N LEU A 79 -2.45 -11.28 13.45
CA LEU A 79 -3.44 -11.40 12.39
C LEU A 79 -3.02 -12.46 11.36
N GLY A 80 -1.74 -12.46 10.97
CA GLY A 80 -1.18 -13.45 10.06
C GLY A 80 -1.26 -14.88 10.62
N ALA A 81 -0.86 -15.09 11.88
CA ALA A 81 -0.95 -16.38 12.54
C ALA A 81 -2.41 -16.89 12.59
N SER A 82 -3.34 -16.04 13.04
CA SER A 82 -4.77 -16.36 13.10
C SER A 82 -5.33 -16.72 11.73
N HIS A 83 -5.01 -15.93 10.70
CA HIS A 83 -5.47 -16.21 9.33
C HIS A 83 -4.98 -17.56 8.81
N LEU A 84 -3.71 -17.92 9.08
CA LEU A 84 -3.15 -19.20 8.66
C LEU A 84 -3.76 -20.38 9.43
N ARG A 85 -4.03 -20.23 10.72
CA ARG A 85 -4.77 -21.24 11.52
C ARG A 85 -6.20 -21.45 10.99
N ASP A 86 -6.89 -20.38 10.63
CA ASP A 86 -8.21 -20.48 9.99
C ASP A 86 -8.16 -21.26 8.67
N LYS A 87 -7.12 -21.06 7.86
CA LYS A 87 -6.93 -21.81 6.60
C LYS A 87 -6.58 -23.27 6.88
N GLU A 88 -5.70 -23.55 7.82
CA GLU A 88 -5.42 -24.91 8.31
C GLU A 88 -6.71 -25.62 8.71
N HIS A 89 -7.51 -25.00 9.59
CA HIS A 89 -8.77 -25.58 10.07
C HIS A 89 -9.75 -25.85 8.93
N ARG A 90 -9.90 -24.93 7.97
CA ARG A 90 -10.74 -25.16 6.78
C ARG A 90 -10.23 -26.32 5.94
N CYS A 91 -8.92 -26.41 5.72
CA CYS A 91 -8.32 -27.52 4.99
C CYS A 91 -8.53 -28.85 5.73
N ARG A 92 -8.44 -28.84 7.06
CA ARG A 92 -8.70 -30.02 7.91
C ARG A 92 -10.16 -30.45 7.95
N ASN A 93 -11.08 -29.50 7.95
CA ASN A 93 -12.51 -29.81 7.94
C ASN A 93 -13.02 -30.22 6.55
N ALA A 94 -12.33 -29.82 5.48
CA ALA A 94 -12.66 -30.19 4.11
C ALA A 94 -12.49 -31.70 3.81
N TYR A 95 -11.79 -32.47 4.66
CA TYR A 95 -11.65 -33.93 4.52
C TYR A 95 -12.93 -34.73 4.75
N GLN A 96 -14.01 -34.11 5.20
CA GLN A 96 -15.31 -34.77 5.23
C GLN A 96 -15.85 -35.08 3.83
N LEU A 97 -15.20 -34.58 2.76
CA LEU A 97 -15.52 -34.86 1.37
C LEU A 97 -14.50 -35.84 0.77
N GLU A 98 -14.96 -37.02 0.34
CA GLU A 98 -14.16 -38.21 -0.06
C GLU A 98 -13.08 -37.96 -1.13
N TYR A 99 -13.14 -36.86 -1.88
CA TYR A 99 -12.22 -36.57 -2.99
C TYR A 99 -11.06 -35.61 -2.65
N MET A 100 -11.00 -35.07 -1.42
CA MET A 100 -10.03 -34.02 -1.07
C MET A 100 -8.81 -34.49 -0.24
N GLY A 101 -8.67 -35.80 -0.02
CA GLY A 101 -7.75 -36.42 0.95
C GLY A 101 -6.28 -35.95 0.97
N ALA A 102 -5.47 -36.32 -0.02
CA ALA A 102 -4.01 -36.10 0.04
C ALA A 102 -3.56 -34.63 -0.21
N PRO A 103 -4.10 -33.91 -1.22
CA PRO A 103 -3.64 -32.54 -1.52
C PRO A 103 -4.00 -31.54 -0.43
N MET A 104 -5.19 -31.68 0.17
CA MET A 104 -5.57 -30.77 1.25
C MET A 104 -4.73 -31.02 2.50
N ARG A 105 -4.27 -32.26 2.76
CA ARG A 105 -3.43 -32.61 3.94
C ARG A 105 -2.14 -31.84 3.91
N TRP A 106 -1.48 -31.90 2.77
CA TRP A 106 -0.28 -31.13 2.53
C TRP A 106 -0.52 -29.62 2.69
N LEU A 107 -1.63 -29.08 2.18
CA LEU A 107 -1.96 -27.67 2.38
C LEU A 107 -2.21 -27.31 3.85
N ALA A 108 -2.93 -28.16 4.58
CA ALA A 108 -3.17 -27.95 6.01
C ALA A 108 -1.86 -27.93 6.79
N ASP A 109 -0.96 -28.87 6.52
CA ASP A 109 0.33 -28.94 7.19
C ASP A 109 1.22 -27.74 6.81
N ALA A 110 1.22 -27.32 5.55
CA ALA A 110 1.90 -26.10 5.12
C ALA A 110 1.37 -24.83 5.82
N TYR A 111 0.05 -24.70 5.99
CA TYR A 111 -0.54 -23.59 6.75
C TYR A 111 -0.19 -23.66 8.24
N ALA A 112 -0.15 -24.86 8.82
CA ALA A 112 0.23 -25.07 10.21
C ALA A 112 1.70 -24.70 10.46
N GLU A 113 2.61 -25.13 9.58
CA GLU A 113 4.03 -24.79 9.63
C GLU A 113 4.24 -23.27 9.49
N ALA A 114 3.56 -22.64 8.53
CA ALA A 114 3.63 -21.20 8.37
C ALA A 114 3.12 -20.46 9.62
N ALA A 115 1.97 -20.85 10.18
CA ALA A 115 1.43 -20.27 11.40
C ALA A 115 2.40 -20.38 12.58
N ALA A 116 3.07 -21.53 12.73
CA ALA A 116 4.06 -21.76 13.78
C ALA A 116 5.25 -20.80 13.69
N VAL A 117 5.67 -20.38 12.49
CA VAL A 117 6.73 -19.36 12.32
C VAL A 117 6.29 -18.00 12.89
N PHE A 118 5.04 -17.58 12.64
CA PHE A 118 4.51 -16.33 13.18
C PHE A 118 4.35 -16.39 14.70
N GLU A 119 3.84 -17.50 15.22
CA GLU A 119 3.69 -17.75 16.66
C GLU A 119 5.06 -17.78 17.37
N ALA A 120 6.06 -18.41 16.78
CA ALA A 120 7.43 -18.42 17.31
C ALA A 120 8.04 -17.01 17.34
N LYS A 121 7.80 -16.18 16.31
CA LYS A 121 8.25 -14.78 16.31
C LYS A 121 7.54 -13.96 17.39
N LEU A 122 6.24 -14.17 17.60
CA LEU A 122 5.50 -13.52 18.69
C LEU A 122 6.03 -13.92 20.06
N ALA A 123 6.33 -15.22 20.26
CA ALA A 123 6.92 -15.72 21.50
C ALA A 123 8.31 -15.11 21.75
N ALA A 124 9.14 -15.00 20.70
CA ALA A 124 10.45 -14.37 20.79
C ALA A 124 10.35 -12.88 21.14
N LEU A 125 9.40 -12.14 20.54
CA LEU A 125 9.15 -10.73 20.87
C LEU A 125 8.67 -10.59 22.32
N ALA A 126 7.74 -11.44 22.78
CA ALA A 126 7.26 -11.42 24.17
C ALA A 126 8.39 -11.71 25.18
N ALA A 127 9.32 -12.60 24.84
CA ALA A 127 10.48 -12.91 25.68
C ALA A 127 11.51 -11.76 25.77
N GLN A 128 11.50 -10.83 24.81
CA GLN A 128 12.36 -9.63 24.81
C GLN A 128 11.82 -8.48 25.69
N VAL A 129 10.60 -8.61 26.25
CA VAL A 129 9.93 -7.54 27.00
C VAL A 129 10.42 -7.28 28.45
N PRO A 130 11.34 -8.03 29.09
CA PRO A 130 11.90 -7.60 30.39
C PRO A 130 13.32 -7.02 30.25
N GLN A 131 13.45 -5.68 30.16
CA GLN A 131 14.57 -4.80 30.61
C GLN A 131 14.57 -3.42 29.88
N GLN A 132 13.47 -2.67 29.92
CA GLN A 132 13.48 -1.21 29.64
C GLN A 132 12.94 -0.41 30.82
N GLY A 133 13.44 -0.73 32.02
CA GLY A 133 13.02 -0.09 33.25
C GLY A 133 13.92 -0.46 34.42
N GLU A 134 15.19 -0.05 34.36
CA GLU A 134 16.06 0.19 35.51
C GLU A 134 17.40 0.78 35.02
N ALA A 135 17.46 2.12 35.00
CA ALA A 135 18.66 2.96 35.20
C ALA A 135 18.24 4.44 35.21
#